data_AF-A0A3D5W914-F1
#
_entry.id   AF-A0A3D5W914-F1
#
_cell.length_a   1.000
_cell.length_b   1.000
_cell.length_c   1.000
_cell.angle_alpha   90.00
_cell.angle_beta   90.00
_cell.angle_gamma   90.00
#
_symmetry.space_group_name_H-M   'P 1'
#
loop_
_entity.id
_entity.type
_entity.pdbx_description
1 polymer ?
#
loop_
_entity_poly.entity_id
_entity_poly.type
_entity_poly.pdbx_seq_one_letter_code
_entity_poly.pdbx_strand_id
1 'polypeptide(L)' 'MSLTRYRIGEQAGAPTVTDEMMLLTAIYGLAVGVLLTVLACRLRQRWMVFWGGGLALISLTYFLAALAGVI' A
#
# COMPACT_ATOMS: atom_id res chain seq x y z
N MET A 1 29.11 2.85 15.18
CA MET A 1 29.38 1.78 14.21
C MET A 1 28.37 0.67 14.44
N SER A 2 27.38 0.51 13.54
CA SER A 2 26.41 -0.58 13.59
C SER A 2 27.00 -1.81 12.91
N LEU A 3 27.09 -2.94 13.63
CA LEU A 3 27.53 -4.22 13.09
C LEU A 3 26.37 -4.85 12.31
N THR A 4 26.27 -4.54 11.02
CA THR A 4 25.43 -5.29 10.08
C THR A 4 25.97 -6.72 10.04
N ARG A 5 25.31 -7.65 10.74
CA ARG A 5 25.66 -9.08 10.68
C ARG A 5 25.42 -9.57 9.26
N TYR A 6 26.50 -9.81 8.54
CA TYR A 6 26.48 -10.52 7.27
C TYR A 6 25.82 -11.90 7.46
N ARG A 7 24.65 -12.11 6.86
CA ARG A 7 23.93 -13.39 6.86
C ARG A 7 24.32 -14.14 5.59
N ILE A 8 25.04 -15.25 5.74
CA ILE A 8 25.40 -16.14 4.63
C ILE A 8 24.10 -16.70 4.03
N GLY A 9 23.80 -16.35 2.77
CA GLY A 9 22.58 -16.71 2.06
C GLY A 9 21.66 -15.54 1.68
N GLU A 10 21.93 -14.34 2.20
CA GLU A 10 21.20 -13.12 1.82
C GLU A 10 21.99 -12.40 0.72
N GLN A 11 21.46 -12.37 -0.51
CA GLN A 11 22.07 -11.60 -1.60
C GLN A 11 22.11 -10.13 -1.20
N ALA A 12 23.31 -9.58 -1.02
CA ALA A 12 23.50 -8.17 -0.71
C ALA A 12 22.85 -7.33 -1.82
N GLY A 13 21.77 -6.60 -1.48
CA GLY A 13 21.02 -5.76 -2.43
C GLY A 13 19.73 -6.37 -2.99
N ALA A 14 19.30 -7.56 -2.54
CA ALA A 14 17.98 -8.05 -2.88
C ALA A 14 16.90 -7.09 -2.32
N PRO A 15 15.95 -6.62 -3.16
CA PRO A 15 14.91 -5.71 -2.70
C PRO A 15 14.07 -6.38 -1.62
N THR A 16 13.96 -5.74 -0.45
CA THR A 16 13.15 -6.23 0.67
C THR A 16 11.65 -6.22 0.37
N VAL A 17 11.23 -5.43 -0.61
CA VAL A 17 9.84 -5.32 -1.10
C VAL A 17 9.85 -5.64 -2.58
N THR A 18 9.12 -6.68 -2.98
CA THR A 18 8.96 -7.04 -4.40
C THR A 18 7.77 -6.32 -5.02
N ASP A 19 7.76 -6.23 -6.35
CA ASP A 19 6.69 -5.59 -7.10
C ASP A 19 5.34 -6.27 -6.86
N GLU A 20 5.32 -7.61 -6.74
CA GLU A 20 4.10 -8.36 -6.41
C GLU A 20 3.60 -8.04 -5.00
N MET A 21 4.50 -7.89 -4.01
CA MET A 21 4.12 -7.48 -2.65
C MET A 21 3.51 -6.08 -2.66
N MET A 22 4.10 -5.17 -3.44
CA MET A 22 3.64 -3.79 -3.56
C MET A 22 2.27 -3.70 -4.26
N LEU A 23 2.07 -4.48 -5.33
CA LEU A 23 0.80 -4.62 -6.03
C LEU A 23 -0.31 -5.21 -5.14
N LEU A 24 -0.01 -6.29 -4.41
CA LEU A 24 -0.95 -6.88 -3.43
C LEU A 24 -1.32 -5.89 -2.33
N THR A 25 -0.35 -5.13 -1.84
CA THR A 25 -0.56 -4.10 -0.81
C THR A 25 -1.48 -3.00 -1.34
N ALA A 26 -1.29 -2.56 -2.59
CA ALA A 26 -2.17 -1.58 -3.22
C ALA A 26 -3.60 -2.10 -3.39
N ILE A 27 -3.79 -3.35 -3.84
CA ILE A 27 -5.13 -3.94 -3.95
C ILE A 27 -5.81 -4.03 -2.59
N TYR A 28 -5.08 -4.46 -1.56
CA TYR A 28 -5.61 -4.54 -0.20
C TYR A 28 -5.94 -3.16 0.37
N GLY A 29 -5.04 -2.18 0.20
CA GLY A 29 -5.24 -0.80 0.61
C GLY A 29 -6.46 -0.16 -0.07
N LEU A 30 -6.66 -0.43 -1.35
CA LEU A 30 -7.85 -0.01 -2.09
C LEU A 30 -9.13 -0.58 -1.47
N ALA A 31 -9.18 -1.91 -1.28
CA ALA A 31 -10.35 -2.58 -0.74
C ALA A 31 -10.70 -2.09 0.68
N VAL A 32 -9.69 -2.01 1.56
CA VAL A 32 -9.86 -1.52 2.94
C VAL A 32 -10.24 -0.05 2.97
N GLY A 33 -9.58 0.79 2.16
CA GLY A 33 -9.88 2.21 2.07
C GLY A 33 -11.32 2.46 1.64
N VAL A 34 -11.81 1.75 0.61
CA VAL A 34 -13.20 1.82 0.16
C VAL A 34 -14.15 1.38 1.27
N LEU A 35 -13.89 0.23 1.91
CA LEU A 35 -14.74 -0.29 2.97
C LEU A 35 -14.85 0.66 4.17
N LEU A 36 -13.71 1.20 4.63
CA LEU A 36 -13.67 2.20 5.70
C LEU A 36 -14.42 3.47 5.32
N THR A 37 -14.25 3.95 4.09
CA THR A 37 -14.95 5.15 3.59
C THR A 37 -16.46 4.93 3.61
N VAL A 38 -16.94 3.81 3.09
CA VAL A 38 -18.37 3.48 3.03
C VAL A 38 -18.97 3.37 4.44
N LEU A 39 -18.28 2.68 5.35
CA LEU A 39 -18.72 2.54 6.74
C LEU A 39 -18.71 3.88 7.48
N ALA A 40 -17.66 4.69 7.29
CA ALA A 40 -17.52 6.00 7.90
C ALA A 40 -18.57 7.00 7.40
N CYS A 41 -18.92 6.94 6.11
CA CYS A 41 -20.03 7.71 5.55
C CYS A 41 -21.35 7.37 6.25
N ARG A 42 -21.62 6.07 6.48
CA ARG A 42 -22.82 5.62 7.20
C ARG A 42 -22.84 6.10 8.65
N LEU A 43 -21.68 6.13 9.31
CA LEU A 43 -21.52 6.58 10.70
C LEU A 43 -21.34 8.10 10.84
N ARG A 44 -21.37 8.87 9.73
CA ARG A 44 -21.08 10.31 9.67
C ARG A 44 -19.72 10.71 10.28
N GLN A 45 -18.78 9.77 10.36
CA GLN A 45 -17.44 10.01 10.86
C GLN A 45 -16.57 10.61 9.75
N ARG A 46 -16.71 11.92 9.55
CA ARG A 46 -16.01 12.69 8.50
C ARG A 46 -14.49 12.47 8.49
N TRP A 47 -13.90 12.28 9.67
CA TRP A 47 -12.46 12.01 9.80
C TRP A 47 -12.07 10.67 9.18
N MET A 48 -12.85 9.61 9.42
CA MET A 48 -12.58 8.31 8.81
C MET A 48 -12.88 8.29 7.30
N VAL A 49 -13.84 9.09 6.82
CA VAL A 49 -14.07 9.28 5.39
C VAL A 49 -12.84 9.88 4.71
N PHE A 50 -12.20 10.87 5.35
CA PHE A 50 -10.97 11.46 4.82
C PHE A 50 -9.83 10.44 4.74
N TRP A 51 -9.57 9.69 5.82
CA TRP A 51 -8.49 8.72 5.85
C TRP A 51 -8.73 7.49 4.97
N GLY A 52 -9.93 6.92 5.01
CA GLY A 52 -10.31 5.81 4.13
C GLY A 52 -10.29 6.21 2.66
N GLY A 53 -10.79 7.41 2.35
CA GLY A 53 -10.82 7.94 1.00
C GLY A 53 -9.41 8.22 0.47
N GLY A 54 -8.55 8.81 1.29
CA GLY A 54 -7.15 9.04 0.96
C GLY A 54 -6.39 7.73 0.72
N LEU A 55 -6.59 6.72 1.57
CA LEU A 55 -5.98 5.39 1.39
C LEU A 55 -6.44 4.74 0.08
N ALA A 56 -7.75 4.77 -0.21
CA ALA A 56 -8.30 4.24 -1.45
C ALA A 56 -7.75 4.98 -2.67
N LEU A 57 -7.66 6.32 -2.61
CA LEU A 57 -7.17 7.14 -3.71
C LEU A 57 -5.71 6.86 -4.03
N ILE A 58 -4.83 6.83 -3.02
CA ILE A 58 -3.40 6.56 -3.22
C ILE A 58 -3.21 5.14 -3.78
N SER A 59 -3.92 4.17 -3.22
CA SER A 59 -3.89 2.78 -3.69
C SER A 59 -4.36 2.65 -5.13
N LEU A 60 -5.41 3.38 -5.51
CA LEU A 60 -5.91 3.44 -6.88
C LEU A 60 -4.88 4.05 -7.82
N THR A 61 -4.27 5.18 -7.44
CA THR A 61 -3.25 5.83 -8.28
C THR A 61 -2.05 4.93 -8.52
N TYR A 62 -1.61 4.19 -7.50
CA TYR A 62 -0.55 3.20 -7.64
C TYR A 62 -0.94 2.09 -8.62
N PHE A 63 -2.13 1.50 -8.42
CA PHE A 63 -2.62 0.43 -9.28
C PHE A 63 -2.74 0.87 -10.73
N LEU A 64 -3.24 2.10 -10.98
CA LEU A 64 -3.34 2.66 -12.33
C LEU A 64 -1.97 2.94 -12.95
N ALA A 65 -1.00 3.42 -12.17
CA ALA A 65 0.37 3.64 -12.64
C ALA A 65 1.04 2.32 -13.04
N ALA A 66 0.86 1.26 -12.24
CA ALA A 66 1.34 -0.08 -12.54
C ALA A 66 0.65 -0.66 -13.79
N LEU A 67 -0.67 -0.48 -13.92
CA LEU A 67 -1.43 -0.93 -15.08
C LEU A 67 -1.01 -0.20 -16.38
N ALA A 68 -0.67 1.09 -16.27
CA ALA A 68 -0.17 1.89 -17.38
C ALA A 68 1.31 1.60 -17.72
N GLY A 69 2.01 0.79 -16.91
CA GLY A 69 3.43 0.50 -17.07
C GLY A 69 4.34 1.70 -16.79
N VAL A 70 3.88 2.66 -15.98
CA VAL A 70 4.67 3.83 -15.56
C VAL A 70 5.60 3.48 -14.39
N ILE A 71 5.21 2.48 -13.61
CA ILE A 71 5.96 1.87 -12.51
C ILE A 71 5.95 0.36 -12.64
#